data_AF-V4AYN6-F1
#
_entry.id   AF-V4AYN6-F1
#
_cell.length_a   1.000
_cell.length_b   1.000
_cell.length_c   1.000
_cell.angle_alpha   90.00
_cell.angle_beta   90.00
_cell.angle_gamma   90.00
#
_symmetry.space_group_name_H-M   'P 1'
#
loop_
_entity.id
_entity.type
_entity.pdbx_description
1 polymer ?
#
loop_
_entity_poly.entity_id
_entity_poly.type
_entity_poly.pdbx_seq_one_letter_code
_entity_poly.pdbx_strand_id
1 'polypeptide(L)'
;MKSRIKGYIYIFLQLLDTLPVCRDFKAGQCDRPQCKYVHVQEEHVEVMDGKVTVCRDSVRGKCQRPLCKYYHIPVVLPPST
;
A
#
# COMPACT_ATOMS: atom_id res chain seq x y z
N MET A 1 -18.77 -0.53 15.37
CA MET A 1 -18.67 -0.88 13.92
C MET A 1 -17.27 -0.70 13.31
N LYS A 2 -16.40 0.21 13.81
CA LYS A 2 -15.04 0.45 13.29
C LYS A 2 -14.06 -0.75 13.40
N SER A 3 -14.24 -1.62 14.39
CA SER A 3 -13.32 -2.76 14.64
C SER A 3 -13.45 -3.89 13.61
N ARG A 4 -14.65 -4.09 13.04
CA ARG A 4 -14.89 -5.16 12.05
C ARG A 4 -14.30 -4.82 10.68
N ILE A 5 -14.31 -3.54 10.30
CA ILE A 5 -13.70 -3.02 9.06
C ILE A 5 -12.18 -3.08 9.14
N LYS A 6 -11.58 -2.71 10.28
CA LYS A 6 -10.14 -2.89 10.52
C LYS A 6 -9.74 -4.37 10.43
N GLY A 7 -10.54 -5.27 11.02
CA GLY A 7 -10.32 -6.72 10.91
C GLY A 7 -10.42 -7.24 9.48
N TYR A 8 -11.40 -6.78 8.70
CA TYR A 8 -11.56 -7.18 7.29
C TYR A 8 -10.42 -6.67 6.41
N ILE A 9 -10.00 -5.41 6.57
CA ILE A 9 -8.84 -4.84 5.88
C ILE A 9 -7.57 -5.63 6.25
N TYR A 10 -7.37 -5.94 7.53
CA TYR A 10 -6.22 -6.75 7.95
C TYR A 10 -6.22 -8.14 7.35
N ILE A 11 -7.34 -8.85 7.39
CA ILE A 11 -7.46 -10.22 6.85
C ILE A 11 -7.28 -10.21 5.32
N PHE A 12 -7.89 -9.24 4.63
CA PHE A 12 -7.77 -9.09 3.19
C PHE A 12 -6.33 -8.76 2.79
N LEU A 13 -5.64 -7.90 3.53
CA LEU A 13 -4.23 -7.55 3.29
C LEU A 13 -3.25 -8.64 3.72
N GLN A 14 -3.62 -9.51 4.67
CA GLN A 14 -2.82 -10.69 5.01
C GLN A 14 -2.83 -11.73 3.88
N LEU A 15 -3.88 -11.75 3.06
CA LEU A 15 -3.92 -12.56 1.82
C LEU A 15 -3.24 -11.86 0.64
N LEU A 16 -3.17 -10.53 0.64
CA LEU A 16 -2.61 -9.71 -0.44
C LEU A 16 -1.21 -9.20 -0.07
N ASP A 17 -0.24 -10.12 0.04
CA ASP A 17 1.16 -9.78 0.38
C ASP A 17 1.85 -8.96 -0.72
N THR A 18 1.36 -9.05 -1.97
CA THR A 18 1.87 -8.29 -3.12
C THR A 18 0.75 -7.60 -3.89
N LEU A 19 1.01 -6.39 -4.37
CA LEU A 19 0.08 -5.59 -5.17
C LEU A 19 0.68 -5.25 -6.54
N PRO A 20 -0.07 -5.40 -7.64
CA PRO A 20 0.40 -5.04 -8.98
C PRO A 20 0.54 -3.53 -9.14
N VAL A 21 1.67 -3.09 -9.72
CA VAL A 21 1.99 -1.69 -10.00
C VAL A 21 1.41 -1.27 -11.35
N CYS A 22 0.94 -0.03 -11.43
CA CYS A 22 0.47 0.56 -12.67
C CYS A 22 1.67 0.90 -13.58
N ARG A 23 1.80 0.17 -14.68
CA ARG A 23 2.89 0.42 -15.66
C ARG A 23 2.72 1.75 -16.37
N ASP A 24 1.47 2.11 -16.68
CA ASP A 24 1.14 3.38 -17.33
C ASP A 24 1.46 4.57 -16.43
N PHE A 25 1.24 4.45 -15.12
CA PHE A 25 1.64 5.48 -14.16
C PHE A 25 3.16 5.66 -14.13
N LYS A 26 3.91 4.54 -14.11
CA LYS A 26 5.37 4.56 -14.19
C LYS A 26 5.88 5.20 -15.49
N ALA A 27 5.12 5.08 -16.58
CA ALA A 27 5.41 5.72 -17.87
C ALA A 27 4.90 7.18 -17.97
N GLY A 28 4.24 7.72 -16.94
CA GLY A 28 3.66 9.08 -16.95
C GLY A 28 2.37 9.20 -17.77
N GLN A 29 1.72 8.08 -18.09
CA GLN A 29 0.54 8.00 -18.96
C GLN A 29 -0.76 7.65 -18.22
N CYS A 30 -0.74 7.63 -16.88
CA CYS A 30 -1.93 7.37 -16.08
C CYS A 30 -2.05 8.41 -14.97
N ASP A 31 -3.18 9.10 -14.97
CA ASP A 31 -3.59 10.10 -13.98
C ASP A 31 -4.90 9.69 -13.28
N ARG A 32 -5.39 8.48 -13.56
CA ARG A 32 -6.67 7.99 -13.04
C ARG A 32 -6.67 7.97 -11.50
N PRO A 33 -7.58 8.69 -10.84
CA PRO A 33 -7.64 8.75 -9.38
C PRO A 33 -8.05 7.42 -8.75
N GLN A 34 -8.82 6.60 -9.47
CA GLN A 34 -9.26 5.27 -9.05
C GLN A 34 -8.64 4.18 -9.95
N CYS A 35 -7.31 4.17 -10.05
CA CYS A 35 -6.62 3.13 -10.79
C CYS A 35 -6.73 1.77 -10.06
N LYS A 36 -6.99 0.69 -10.82
CA LYS A 36 -7.01 -0.68 -10.28
C LYS A 36 -5.62 -1.20 -9.87
N TYR A 37 -4.56 -0.50 -10.25
CA TYR A 37 -3.16 -0.85 -9.98
C TYR A 37 -2.52 0.21 -9.09
N VAL A 38 -1.49 -0.18 -8.34
CA VAL A 38 -0.80 0.72 -7.41
C VAL A 38 0.01 1.77 -8.15
N HIS A 39 -0.19 3.04 -7.79
CA HIS A 39 0.67 4.15 -8.19
C HIS A 39 1.73 4.33 -7.11
N VAL A 40 2.96 3.90 -7.41
CA VAL A 40 4.10 4.04 -6.48
C VAL A 40 4.78 5.36 -6.79
N GLN A 41 4.74 6.30 -5.86
CA GLN A 41 5.45 7.59 -5.95
C GLN A 41 6.78 7.59 -5.21
N GLU A 42 6.94 6.66 -4.26
CA GLU A 42 8.14 6.55 -3.43
C GLU A 42 9.23 5.75 -4.16
N GLU A 43 10.38 6.39 -4.42
CA GLU A 43 11.49 5.75 -5.15
C GLU A 43 12.16 4.62 -4.34
N HIS A 44 12.06 4.67 -3.01
CA HIS A 44 12.66 3.70 -2.10
C HIS A 44 11.87 2.38 -2.02
N VAL A 45 10.66 2.31 -2.57
CA VAL A 45 9.83 1.10 -2.54
C VAL A 45 10.30 0.14 -3.64
N GLU A 46 10.64 -1.08 -3.24
CA GLU A 46 11.08 -2.12 -4.16
C GLU A 46 9.90 -2.67 -4.99
N VAL A 47 10.07 -2.65 -6.30
CA VAL A 47 9.15 -3.27 -7.27
C VAL A 47 9.81 -4.49 -7.88
N MET A 48 9.22 -5.68 -7.68
CA MET A 48 9.69 -6.95 -8.26
C MET A 48 8.60 -7.52 -9.16
N ASP A 49 8.96 -7.89 -10.39
CA ASP A 49 8.02 -8.47 -11.38
C ASP A 49 6.75 -7.62 -11.61
N GLY A 50 6.89 -6.29 -11.54
CA GLY A 50 5.76 -5.37 -11.68
C GLY A 50 4.79 -5.38 -10.50
N LYS A 51 5.20 -5.88 -9.34
CA LYS A 51 4.45 -5.89 -8.09
C LYS A 51 5.27 -5.25 -6.97
N VAL A 52 4.58 -4.62 -6.02
CA VAL A 52 5.16 -4.19 -4.75
C VAL A 52 4.77 -5.17 -3.65
N THR A 53 5.65 -5.34 -2.67
CA THR A 53 5.35 -6.10 -1.46
C THR A 53 4.81 -5.14 -0.41
N VAL A 54 3.69 -5.50 0.23
CA VAL A 54 3.04 -4.65 1.25
C VAL A 54 3.80 -4.74 2.56
N CYS A 55 4.00 -3.59 3.21
CA CYS A 55 4.62 -3.53 4.53
C CYS A 55 3.67 -4.03 5.63
N ARG A 56 3.89 -5.26 6.11
CA ARG A 56 3.08 -5.86 7.18
C ARG A 56 3.10 -5.04 8.46
N ASP A 57 4.23 -4.44 8.80
CA ASP A 57 4.36 -3.58 9.99
C ASP A 57 3.61 -2.25 9.84
N SER A 58 3.54 -1.69 8.63
CA SER A 58 2.79 -0.46 8.37
C SER A 58 1.28 -0.70 8.53
N VAL A 59 0.77 -1.83 8.04
CA VAL A 59 -0.64 -2.23 8.23
C VAL A 59 -0.94 -2.33 9.73
N ARG A 60 0.03 -2.82 10.52
CA ARG A 60 -0.01 -2.90 11.98
C ARG A 60 0.11 -1.57 12.72
N GLY A 61 0.40 -0.47 12.01
CA GLY A 61 0.72 0.83 12.60
C GLY A 61 2.04 0.82 13.38
N LYS A 62 2.95 -0.11 13.08
CA LYS A 62 4.22 -0.33 13.80
C LYS A 62 5.45 0.01 12.97
N CYS A 63 5.32 0.20 11.66
CA CYS A 63 6.45 0.61 10.84
C CYS A 63 6.82 2.07 11.13
N GLN A 64 8.06 2.29 11.56
CA GLN A 64 8.64 3.63 11.81
C GLN A 64 9.83 3.92 10.89
N ARG A 65 10.06 3.08 9.87
CA ARG A 65 11.18 3.26 8.95
C ARG A 65 10.90 4.46 8.04
N PRO A 66 11.77 5.48 8.01
CA PRO A 66 11.57 6.67 7.18
C PRO A 66 11.66 6.32 5.68
N LEU A 67 12.54 5.39 5.31
CA LEU A 67 12.69 4.87 3.94
C LEU A 67 12.36 3.37 3.95
N CYS A 68 11.07 3.03 4.05
CA CYS A 68 10.67 1.63 4.02
C CYS A 68 10.69 1.10 2.59
N LYS A 69 11.42 0.00 2.37
CA LYS A 69 11.48 -0.67 1.06
C LYS A 69 10.17 -1.37 0.64
N TYR A 70 9.22 -1.52 1.57
CA TYR A 70 7.93 -2.15 1.34
C TYR A 70 6.83 -1.10 1.23
N TYR A 71 5.83 -1.35 0.39
CA TYR A 71 4.76 -0.41 0.12
C TYR A 71 3.85 -0.20 1.33
N HIS A 72 3.69 1.07 1.74
CA HIS A 72 2.76 1.48 2.79
C HIS A 72 1.43 1.84 2.16
N ILE A 73 0.39 1.06 2.44
CA ILE A 73 -0.95 1.36 1.94
C ILE A 73 -1.42 2.65 2.64
N PRO A 74 -1.89 3.67 1.89
CA PRO A 74 -2.43 4.89 2.46
C PRO A 74 -3.78 4.60 3.14
N VAL A 75 -3.73 3.95 4.30
CA VAL A 75 -4.87 3.82 5.20
C VAL A 75 -4.89 5.08 6.03
N VAL A 76 -5.78 6.01 5.68
CA VAL A 76 -6.02 7.21 6.49
C VAL A 76 -6.71 6.75 7.78
N LEU A 77 -5.92 6.41 8.80
CA LEU A 77 -6.46 6.24 10.14
C LEU A 77 -6.76 7.64 10.68
N PRO A 78 -8.00 7.94 11.11
CA PRO A 78 -8.26 9.21 11.77
C PRO A 78 -7.37 9.30 13.02
N PRO A 79 -6.85 10.50 13.35
CA PRO A 79 -6.04 10.69 14.54
C PRO A 79 -6.82 10.18 15.75
N SER A 80 -6.15 9.37 16.58
CA SER A 80 -6.67 8.94 17.87
C SER A 80 -6.65 10.17 18.79
N THR A 81 -7.75 10.92 18.81
CA THR A 81 -8.06 11.86 19.90
C THR A 81 -8.92 11.14 20.91
#